data_AF-A0A534U960-F1
#
_entry.id   AF-A0A534U960-F1
#
_cell.length_a   1.000
_cell.length_b   1.000
_cell.length_c   1.000
_cell.angle_alpha   90.00
_cell.angle_beta   90.00
_cell.angle_gamma   90.00
#
_symmetry.space_group_name_H-M   'P 1'
#
loop_
_entity.id
_entity.type
_entity.pdbx_description
1 polymer ?
#
loop_
_entity_poly.entity_id
_entity_poly.type
_entity_poly.pdbx_seq_one_letter_code
_entity_poly.pdbx_strand_id
1 'polypeptide(L)'
;MVPASSPHPADSRRTNSQAVLPDHGEPLAEQVGNIDLVYEATGASAIAFQMMRVLGTNGIFVFTGVPGRKAAIEVDTDLIMRNLVLKNQVVFGTVNAGEEAFEAAIRDVAVFQQRWPAAVRALITGRFPVEAYHDLLVGPAQGIKNVLRFA
;
A
#
# COMPACT_ATOMS: atom_id res chain seq x y z
N MET A 1 -60.57 8.75 -11.80
CA MET A 1 -60.41 7.62 -10.87
C MET A 1 -59.51 6.60 -11.56
N VAL A 2 -58.21 6.66 -11.29
CA VAL A 2 -57.18 5.78 -11.89
C VAL A 2 -56.77 4.78 -10.80
N PRO A 3 -56.74 3.46 -11.05
CA PRO A 3 -56.39 2.50 -10.02
C PRO A 3 -54.88 2.50 -9.75
N ALA A 4 -54.52 2.43 -8.47
CA ALA A 4 -53.15 2.31 -7.99
C ALA A 4 -52.56 0.95 -8.41
N SER A 5 -51.42 0.99 -9.09
CA SER A 5 -50.60 -0.20 -9.36
C SER A 5 -49.70 -0.52 -8.16
N SER A 6 -49.73 -1.78 -7.77
CA SER A 6 -49.13 -2.38 -6.58
C SER A 6 -47.60 -2.23 -6.51
N PRO A 7 -47.00 -2.14 -5.30
CA PRO A 7 -45.55 -2.14 -5.15
C PRO A 7 -44.94 -3.51 -5.47
N HIS A 8 -43.87 -3.51 -6.25
CA HIS A 8 -43.05 -4.67 -6.60
C HIS A 8 -42.37 -5.22 -5.33
N PRO A 9 -42.34 -6.54 -5.08
CA PRO A 9 -41.80 -7.10 -3.84
C PRO A 9 -40.30 -6.84 -3.70
N ALA A 10 -39.91 -6.40 -2.51
CA ALA A 10 -38.53 -6.25 -2.09
C ALA A 10 -37.78 -7.59 -2.17
N ASP A 11 -36.69 -7.58 -2.93
CA ASP A 11 -35.71 -8.67 -3.01
C ASP A 11 -35.01 -8.81 -1.65
N SER A 12 -35.56 -9.71 -0.84
CA SER A 12 -35.01 -10.14 0.45
C SER A 12 -34.06 -11.31 0.21
N ARG A 13 -32.76 -10.99 0.09
CA ARG A 13 -31.56 -11.78 0.47
C ARG A 13 -30.39 -11.49 -0.46
N ARG A 14 -29.70 -10.37 -0.24
CA ARG A 14 -28.25 -10.29 -0.49
C ARG A 14 -27.55 -10.40 0.86
N THR A 15 -27.24 -11.61 1.28
CA THR A 15 -26.23 -11.85 2.31
C THR A 15 -24.92 -11.30 1.78
N ASN A 16 -24.57 -10.09 2.20
CA ASN A 16 -23.30 -9.46 1.91
C ASN A 16 -22.24 -10.20 2.74
N SER A 17 -21.77 -11.37 2.28
CA SER A 17 -20.56 -11.97 2.84
C SER A 17 -19.36 -11.20 2.27
N GLN A 18 -19.20 -9.94 2.69
CA GLN A 18 -17.88 -9.34 2.65
C GLN A 18 -17.01 -10.15 3.60
N ALA A 19 -16.12 -10.96 3.05
CA ALA A 19 -15.08 -11.59 3.85
C ALA A 19 -14.33 -10.46 4.57
N VAL A 20 -14.48 -10.40 5.90
CA VAL A 20 -13.72 -9.49 6.73
C VAL A 20 -12.26 -9.91 6.57
N LEU A 21 -11.45 -9.02 5.99
CA LEU A 21 -10.00 -9.25 5.93
C LEU A 21 -9.48 -9.39 7.37
N PRO A 22 -8.58 -10.35 7.65
CA PRO A 22 -7.98 -10.48 8.97
C PRO A 22 -7.39 -9.14 9.42
N ASP A 23 -7.52 -8.81 10.71
CA ASP A 23 -6.85 -7.62 11.25
C ASP A 23 -5.35 -7.92 11.38
N HIS A 24 -4.54 -7.20 10.62
CA HIS A 24 -3.08 -7.33 10.65
C HIS A 24 -2.42 -6.28 11.57
N GLY A 25 -3.15 -5.27 12.02
CA GLY A 25 -2.60 -4.16 12.79
C GLY A 25 -2.37 -4.52 14.26
N GLU A 26 -3.42 -4.99 14.94
CA GLU A 26 -3.37 -5.28 16.38
C GLU A 26 -2.31 -6.33 16.75
N PRO A 27 -2.22 -7.49 16.07
CA PRO A 27 -1.19 -8.49 16.37
C PRO A 27 0.24 -7.95 16.19
N LEU A 28 0.46 -7.07 15.19
CA LEU A 28 1.77 -6.47 14.95
C LEU A 28 2.14 -5.52 16.10
N ALA A 29 1.22 -4.67 16.54
CA ALA A 29 1.45 -3.73 17.63
C ALA A 29 1.69 -4.45 18.98
N GLU A 30 1.03 -5.58 19.23
CA GLU A 30 1.32 -6.43 20.39
C GLU A 30 2.75 -6.98 20.36
N GLN A 31 3.26 -7.30 19.16
CA GLN A 31 4.60 -7.85 18.99
C GLN A 31 5.71 -6.78 19.08
N VAL A 32 5.51 -5.61 18.48
CA VAL A 32 6.57 -4.59 18.33
C VAL A 32 6.43 -3.41 19.28
N GLY A 33 5.29 -3.26 19.95
CA GLY A 33 4.99 -2.11 20.79
C GLY A 33 4.66 -0.85 19.97
N ASN A 34 5.27 0.28 20.33
CA ASN A 34 5.01 1.55 19.66
C ASN A 34 5.54 1.53 18.21
N ILE A 35 4.66 1.79 17.24
CA ILE A 35 5.04 1.90 15.84
C ILE A 35 5.30 3.36 15.51
N ASP A 36 6.57 3.74 15.41
CA ASP A 36 6.99 5.12 15.15
C ASP A 36 6.88 5.51 13.66
N LEU A 37 7.02 4.56 12.74
CA LEU A 37 6.99 4.81 11.30
C LEU A 37 6.31 3.66 10.55
N VAL A 38 5.36 4.01 9.70
CA VAL A 38 4.79 3.12 8.68
C VAL A 38 5.06 3.69 7.30
N TYR A 39 5.71 2.90 6.45
CA TYR A 39 5.94 3.20 5.04
C TYR A 39 5.02 2.32 4.18
N GLU A 40 3.89 2.86 3.76
CA GLU A 40 2.87 2.13 3.00
C GLU A 40 3.25 2.09 1.51
N ALA A 41 3.55 0.90 1.00
CA ALA A 41 3.96 0.65 -0.39
C ALA A 41 3.20 -0.53 -1.04
N THR A 42 2.02 -0.86 -0.52
CA THR A 42 1.19 -1.99 -0.96
C THR A 42 0.08 -1.58 -1.93
N GLY A 43 -0.41 -0.34 -1.83
CA GLY A 43 -1.62 0.11 -2.52
C GLY A 43 -2.89 -0.59 -2.03
N ALA A 44 -2.85 -1.29 -0.89
CA ALA A 44 -3.99 -1.97 -0.28
C ALA A 44 -4.59 -1.11 0.83
N SER A 45 -5.62 -0.32 0.48
CA SER A 45 -6.27 0.61 1.40
C SER A 45 -6.73 -0.05 2.71
N ALA A 46 -7.33 -1.24 2.66
CA ALA A 46 -7.78 -1.95 3.86
C ALA A 46 -6.63 -2.19 4.87
N ILE A 47 -5.48 -2.64 4.40
CA ILE A 47 -4.29 -2.87 5.24
C ILE A 47 -3.77 -1.54 5.77
N ALA A 48 -3.71 -0.52 4.94
CA ALA A 48 -3.23 0.79 5.35
C ALA A 48 -4.06 1.39 6.49
N PHE A 49 -5.39 1.33 6.40
CA PHE A 49 -6.28 1.83 7.44
C PHE A 49 -6.33 0.95 8.69
N GLN A 50 -6.13 -0.37 8.59
CA GLN A 50 -5.87 -1.23 9.74
C GLN A 50 -4.59 -0.78 10.48
N MET A 51 -3.51 -0.52 9.75
CA MET A 51 -2.25 -0.06 10.32
C MET A 51 -2.35 1.33 10.97
N MET A 52 -3.15 2.25 10.41
CA MET A 52 -3.38 3.57 11.01
C MET A 52 -4.04 3.49 12.40
N ARG A 53 -4.89 2.49 12.67
CA ARG A 53 -5.52 2.30 13.99
C ARG A 53 -4.48 2.04 15.08
N VAL A 54 -3.39 1.37 14.73
CA VAL A 54 -2.33 0.94 15.65
C VAL A 54 -1.06 1.77 15.59
N LEU A 55 -1.03 2.84 14.80
CA LEU A 55 0.09 3.78 14.78
C LEU A 55 0.37 4.31 16.20
N GLY A 56 1.66 4.40 16.54
CA GLY A 56 2.14 4.76 17.85
C GLY A 56 2.00 6.25 18.17
N THR A 57 2.36 6.61 19.40
CA THR A 57 2.53 8.02 19.81
C THR A 57 3.71 8.62 19.07
N ASN A 58 3.53 9.84 18.54
CA ASN A 58 4.44 10.56 17.65
C ASN A 58 4.73 9.82 16.34
N GLY A 59 3.86 8.88 15.94
CA GLY A 59 4.06 8.05 14.76
C GLY A 59 3.83 8.79 13.44
N ILE A 60 4.57 8.37 12.42
CA ILE A 60 4.48 8.89 11.05
C ILE A 60 3.95 7.80 10.12
N PHE A 61 2.95 8.13 9.31
CA PHE A 61 2.42 7.27 8.27
C PHE A 61 2.67 7.91 6.90
N VAL A 62 3.39 7.20 6.04
CA VAL A 62 3.74 7.66 4.68
C VAL A 62 2.99 6.82 3.66
N PHE A 63 2.11 7.46 2.87
CA PHE A 63 1.49 6.83 1.71
C PHE A 63 2.37 6.97 0.47
N THR A 64 2.78 5.84 -0.09
CA THR A 64 3.46 5.76 -1.41
C THR A 64 2.73 4.83 -2.38
N GLY A 65 1.94 3.88 -1.85
CA GLY A 65 1.10 3.01 -2.65
C GLY A 65 -0.11 3.77 -3.20
N VAL A 66 -0.43 3.53 -4.47
CA VAL A 66 -1.63 4.09 -5.10
C VAL A 66 -2.65 2.96 -5.28
N PRO A 67 -3.79 2.99 -4.56
CA PRO A 67 -4.81 1.98 -4.71
C PRO A 67 -5.41 1.97 -6.12
N GLY A 68 -5.59 0.78 -6.68
CA GLY A 68 -6.43 0.60 -7.87
C GLY A 68 -7.91 0.88 -7.57
N ARG A 69 -8.72 0.99 -8.63
CA ARG A 69 -10.18 1.15 -8.48
C ARG A 69 -10.79 -0.09 -7.81
N LYS A 70 -11.25 0.08 -6.57
CA LYS A 70 -11.90 -0.97 -5.76
C LYS A 70 -13.14 -0.37 -5.08
N ALA A 71 -13.97 -1.25 -4.52
CA ALA A 71 -15.10 -0.83 -3.71
C ALA A 71 -14.64 -0.03 -2.47
N ALA A 72 -15.52 0.81 -1.94
CA ALA A 72 -15.29 1.50 -0.68
C ALA A 72 -15.07 0.50 0.46
N ILE A 73 -14.32 0.93 1.46
CA ILE A 73 -14.08 0.18 2.70
C ILE A 73 -14.70 0.94 3.87
N GLU A 74 -15.14 0.21 4.88
CA GLU A 74 -15.56 0.79 6.15
C GLU A 74 -14.34 1.07 7.03
N VAL A 75 -14.30 2.24 7.67
CA VAL A 75 -13.18 2.69 8.50
C VAL A 75 -13.74 3.41 9.72
N ASP A 76 -13.19 3.12 10.90
CA ASP A 76 -13.47 3.86 12.13
C ASP A 76 -12.76 5.22 12.09
N THR A 77 -13.45 6.22 11.55
CA THR A 77 -12.92 7.57 11.38
C THR A 77 -12.68 8.28 12.71
N ASP A 78 -13.51 8.01 13.71
CA ASP A 78 -13.43 8.67 15.02
C ASP A 78 -12.19 8.23 15.78
N LEU A 79 -11.88 6.92 15.73
CA LEU A 79 -10.65 6.38 16.28
C LEU A 79 -9.42 7.01 15.62
N ILE A 80 -9.40 7.08 14.28
CA ILE A 80 -8.28 7.66 13.53
C ILE A 80 -8.11 9.14 13.89
N MET A 81 -9.17 9.94 13.83
CA MET A 81 -9.10 11.37 14.15
C MET A 81 -8.62 11.60 15.59
N ARG A 82 -9.15 10.84 16.55
CA ARG A 82 -8.74 10.93 17.95
C ARG A 82 -7.27 10.55 18.13
N ASN A 83 -6.81 9.48 17.48
CA ASN A 83 -5.41 9.08 17.54
C ASN A 83 -4.51 10.16 16.93
N LEU A 84 -4.84 10.70 15.77
CA LEU A 84 -4.06 11.76 15.13
C LEU A 84 -3.78 12.93 16.09
N VAL A 85 -4.82 13.38 16.79
CA VAL A 85 -4.73 14.50 17.74
C VAL A 85 -4.02 14.09 19.03
N LEU A 86 -4.51 13.06 19.72
CA LEU A 86 -4.04 12.72 21.07
C LEU A 86 -2.66 12.06 21.09
N LYS A 87 -2.29 11.40 19.99
CA LYS A 87 -0.99 10.72 19.83
C LYS A 87 0.00 11.55 19.01
N ASN A 88 -0.30 12.80 18.65
CA ASN A 88 0.57 13.68 17.84
C ASN A 88 1.10 13.02 16.56
N GLN A 89 0.21 12.39 15.79
CA GLN A 89 0.64 11.63 14.61
C GLN A 89 0.64 12.49 13.34
N VAL A 90 1.48 12.09 12.38
CA VAL A 90 1.52 12.69 11.04
C VAL A 90 1.16 11.64 10.01
N VAL A 91 0.27 12.01 9.08
CA VAL A 91 -0.12 11.17 7.95
C VAL A 91 -0.04 12.00 6.69
N PHE A 92 0.75 11.55 5.71
CA PHE A 92 0.90 12.26 4.45
C PHE A 92 1.17 11.31 3.29
N GLY A 93 0.81 11.76 2.08
CA GLY A 93 1.18 11.09 0.84
C GLY A 93 2.38 11.77 0.19
N THR A 94 3.21 10.98 -0.48
CA THR A 94 4.30 11.48 -1.31
C THR A 94 4.30 10.76 -2.66
N VAL A 95 4.64 11.50 -3.70
CA VAL A 95 4.76 10.99 -5.06
C VAL A 95 5.90 11.70 -5.76
N ASN A 96 6.62 10.95 -6.60
CA ASN A 96 7.78 11.43 -7.34
C ASN A 96 8.96 11.87 -6.43
N ALA A 97 10.03 12.36 -7.06
CA ALA A 97 11.23 12.83 -6.38
C ALA A 97 11.95 13.92 -7.21
N GLY A 98 12.63 14.85 -6.54
CA GLY A 98 13.49 15.87 -7.15
C GLY A 98 14.92 15.38 -7.37
N GLU A 99 15.75 16.21 -8.01
CA GLU A 99 17.15 15.90 -8.34
C GLU A 99 17.97 15.46 -7.11
N GLU A 100 17.82 16.15 -5.98
CA GLU A 100 18.58 15.84 -4.76
C GLU A 100 18.32 14.41 -4.25
N ALA A 101 17.09 13.91 -4.46
CA ALA A 101 16.71 12.56 -4.08
C ALA A 101 17.35 11.50 -4.99
N PHE A 102 17.54 11.78 -6.29
CA PHE A 102 18.28 10.88 -7.19
C PHE A 102 19.76 10.83 -6.82
N GLU A 103 20.37 11.97 -6.50
CA GLU A 103 21.75 12.00 -6.02
C GLU A 103 21.92 11.21 -4.72
N ALA A 104 20.98 11.36 -3.78
CA ALA A 104 20.95 10.59 -2.54
C ALA A 104 20.83 9.09 -2.82
N ALA A 105 19.93 8.69 -3.73
CA ALA A 105 19.76 7.29 -4.10
C ALA A 105 21.05 6.66 -4.66
N ILE A 106 21.82 7.39 -5.48
CA ILE A 106 23.12 6.89 -5.99
C ILE A 106 24.10 6.65 -4.83
N ARG A 107 24.20 7.61 -3.88
CA ARG A 107 25.05 7.48 -2.69
C ARG A 107 24.63 6.29 -1.83
N ASP A 108 23.33 6.13 -1.58
CA ASP A 108 22.79 5.07 -0.74
C ASP A 108 22.98 3.69 -1.38
N VAL A 109 22.74 3.56 -2.69
CA VAL A 109 23.00 2.31 -3.42
C VAL A 109 24.47 1.93 -3.37
N ALA A 110 25.39 2.89 -3.44
CA ALA A 110 26.82 2.62 -3.27
C ALA A 110 27.14 2.06 -1.88
N VAL A 111 26.54 2.64 -0.82
CA VAL A 111 26.67 2.12 0.56
C VAL A 111 26.07 0.70 0.67
N PHE A 112 24.90 0.47 0.07
CA PHE A 112 24.25 -0.84 0.11
C PHE A 112 25.06 -1.89 -0.67
N GLN A 113 25.67 -1.52 -1.78
CA GLN A 113 26.52 -2.43 -2.56
C GLN A 113 27.77 -2.84 -1.78
N GLN A 114 28.30 -1.97 -0.92
CA GLN A 114 29.43 -2.29 -0.03
C GLN A 114 29.00 -3.19 1.13
N ARG A 115 27.85 -2.91 1.76
CA ARG A 115 27.39 -3.63 2.96
C ARG A 115 26.70 -4.97 2.64
N TRP A 116 25.89 -5.00 1.59
CA TRP A 116 25.05 -6.13 1.21
C TRP A 116 25.11 -6.41 -0.31
N PRO A 117 26.29 -6.68 -0.86
CA PRO A 117 26.48 -6.84 -2.30
C PRO A 117 25.60 -7.93 -2.93
N ALA A 118 25.34 -9.02 -2.19
CA ALA A 118 24.48 -10.10 -2.66
C ALA A 118 23.00 -9.68 -2.72
N ALA A 119 22.50 -8.99 -1.70
CA ALA A 119 21.11 -8.53 -1.65
C ALA A 119 20.82 -7.50 -2.76
N VAL A 120 21.73 -6.53 -2.94
CA VAL A 120 21.58 -5.51 -4.01
C VAL A 120 21.56 -6.16 -5.39
N ARG A 121 22.44 -7.14 -5.65
CA ARG A 121 22.43 -7.87 -6.93
C ARG A 121 21.16 -8.69 -7.14
N ALA A 122 20.60 -9.27 -6.07
CA ALA A 122 19.39 -10.09 -6.13
C ALA A 122 18.11 -9.29 -6.43
N LEU A 123 18.11 -7.96 -6.22
CA LEU A 123 16.97 -7.11 -6.58
C LEU A 123 16.66 -7.17 -8.09
N ILE A 124 17.70 -7.23 -8.93
CA ILE A 124 17.51 -7.37 -10.38
C ILE A 124 17.39 -8.86 -10.71
N THR A 125 16.15 -9.34 -10.70
CA THR A 125 15.77 -10.72 -10.93
C THR A 125 15.82 -11.13 -12.40
N GLY A 126 15.73 -10.17 -13.32
CA GLY A 126 15.69 -10.44 -14.75
C GLY A 126 16.37 -9.35 -15.58
N ARG A 127 17.13 -9.78 -16.59
CA ARG A 127 17.77 -8.91 -17.59
C ARG A 127 17.39 -9.44 -18.96
N PHE A 128 16.67 -8.63 -19.73
CA PHE A 128 16.06 -9.05 -20.99
C PHE A 128 16.49 -8.11 -22.14
N PRO A 129 16.51 -8.60 -23.39
CA PRO A 129 16.71 -7.74 -24.54
C PRO A 129 15.51 -6.80 -24.73
N VAL A 130 15.71 -5.64 -25.36
CA VAL A 130 14.66 -4.61 -25.50
C VAL A 130 13.40 -5.13 -26.20
N GLU A 131 13.54 -6.10 -27.11
CA GLU A 131 12.46 -6.73 -27.87
C GLU A 131 11.44 -7.46 -26.96
N ALA A 132 11.83 -7.82 -25.74
CA ALA A 132 10.95 -8.46 -24.76
C ALA A 132 10.03 -7.47 -24.00
N TYR A 133 10.08 -6.17 -24.32
CA TYR A 133 9.34 -5.14 -23.57
C TYR A 133 7.83 -5.42 -23.47
N HIS A 134 7.23 -5.94 -24.53
CA HIS A 134 5.79 -6.18 -24.58
C HIS A 134 5.38 -7.17 -23.47
N ASP A 135 5.97 -8.36 -23.47
CA ASP A 135 5.63 -9.42 -22.52
C ASP A 135 5.93 -9.02 -21.06
N LEU A 136 6.95 -8.18 -20.85
CA LEU A 136 7.30 -7.67 -19.52
C LEU A 136 6.33 -6.60 -19.00
N LEU A 137 5.63 -5.88 -19.87
CA LEU A 137 4.67 -4.83 -19.50
C LEU A 137 3.22 -5.34 -19.41
N VAL A 138 2.81 -6.23 -20.32
CA VAL A 138 1.43 -6.74 -20.38
C VAL A 138 1.27 -8.14 -19.80
N GLY A 139 2.35 -8.91 -19.72
CA GLY A 139 2.33 -10.24 -19.17
C GLY A 139 2.26 -10.24 -17.64
N PRO A 140 2.16 -11.44 -17.02
CA PRO A 140 2.19 -11.58 -15.57
C PRO A 140 3.46 -10.97 -14.99
N ALA A 141 3.32 -10.22 -13.88
CA ALA A 141 4.47 -9.72 -13.15
C ALA A 141 5.34 -10.87 -12.63
N GLN A 142 6.66 -10.78 -12.86
CA GLN A 142 7.63 -11.80 -12.46
C GLN A 142 8.82 -11.14 -11.76
N GLY A 143 9.32 -11.78 -10.70
CA GLY A 143 10.50 -11.32 -9.98
C GLY A 143 10.27 -10.04 -9.16
N ILE A 144 11.36 -9.33 -8.86
CA ILE A 144 11.37 -8.09 -8.07
C ILE A 144 11.57 -6.89 -8.99
N LYS A 145 12.63 -6.91 -9.81
CA LYS A 145 12.95 -5.88 -10.79
C LYS A 145 13.50 -6.52 -12.05
N ASN A 146 12.78 -6.36 -13.15
CA ASN A 146 13.27 -6.70 -14.49
C ASN A 146 13.81 -5.45 -15.16
N VAL A 147 14.91 -5.60 -15.90
CA VAL A 147 15.52 -4.51 -16.67
C VAL A 147 15.69 -4.91 -18.13
N LEU A 148 15.54 -3.93 -19.02
CA LEU A 148 15.82 -4.07 -20.45
C LEU A 148 17.26 -3.65 -20.73
N ARG A 149 17.94 -4.39 -21.61
CA ARG A 149 19.26 -4.03 -22.13
C ARG A 149 19.10 -3.47 -23.54
N PHE A 150 19.67 -2.28 -23.74
CA PHE A 150 19.85 -1.66 -25.05
C PHE A 150 21.27 -1.96 -25.54
N ALA A 151 21.41 -2.19 -26.85
CA ALA A 151 22.70 -2.40 -27.51
C ALA A 151 23.47 -1.08 -27.66
#